data_AF-A0A3N2RHT4-F1
#
_entry.id   AF-A0A3N2RHT4-F1
#
_cell.length_a   1.000
_cell.length_b   1.000
_cell.length_c   1.000
_cell.angle_alpha   90.00
_cell.angle_beta   90.00
_cell.angle_gamma   90.00
#
_symmetry.space_group_name_H-M   'P 1'
#
loop_
_entity.id
_entity.type
_entity.pdbx_description
1 polymer ?
#
loop_
_entity_poly.entity_id
_entity_poly.type
_entity_poly.pdbx_seq_one_letter_code
_entity_poly.pdbx_strand_id
1 'polypeptide(L)'
;MKRPTVAIPRGRAARLSAACLAVAALAGCASAGPKLDDAQRLALYRQHAGAPVDSFQYFGRIDGWTPLGDSALGLWTKPGQAYLLELRGSCQGLDFAQAISVTNQMGRVHQRFDKVVVLDRQSIKMPCFIDRILPLDVKALKQAQRDLRSAGTMPEESKP
;
A
#
# COMPACT_ATOMS: atom_id res chain seq x y z
N MET A 1 11.61 -45.88 78.97
CA MET A 1 11.58 -44.63 79.76
C MET A 1 10.68 -43.60 79.08
N LYS A 2 10.03 -42.76 79.90
CA LYS A 2 8.97 -41.80 79.58
C LYS A 2 9.40 -40.71 78.58
N ARG A 3 8.42 -40.19 77.82
CA ARG A 3 8.50 -38.99 76.95
C ARG A 3 8.93 -37.75 77.78
N PRO A 4 9.44 -36.69 77.14
CA PRO A 4 8.53 -35.57 76.95
C PRO A 4 8.68 -34.81 75.63
N THR A 5 7.51 -34.30 75.24
CA THR A 5 7.17 -33.29 74.25
C THR A 5 7.80 -31.93 74.56
N VAL A 6 8.22 -31.17 73.53
CA VAL A 6 8.34 -29.71 73.60
C VAL A 6 7.68 -29.08 72.37
N ALA A 7 6.97 -27.98 72.62
CA ALA A 7 6.01 -27.33 71.74
C ALA A 7 6.61 -26.17 70.92
N ILE A 8 5.81 -25.82 69.90
CA ILE A 8 5.94 -24.89 68.77
C ILE A 8 5.94 -23.40 69.20
N PRO A 9 6.65 -22.51 68.48
CA PRO A 9 6.20 -21.12 68.33
C PRO A 9 5.49 -20.90 66.98
N ARG A 10 4.28 -20.32 67.07
CA ARG A 10 3.47 -19.83 65.94
C ARG A 10 3.84 -18.38 65.65
N GLY A 11 4.31 -18.08 64.43
CA GLY A 11 4.50 -16.73 63.91
C GLY A 11 3.84 -16.61 62.54
N ARG A 12 2.86 -15.71 62.42
CA ARG A 12 2.03 -15.45 61.23
C ARG A 12 2.82 -14.67 60.18
N ALA A 13 2.77 -15.11 58.93
CA ALA A 13 2.46 -14.28 57.76
C ALA A 13 2.62 -15.15 56.51
N ALA A 14 1.50 -15.44 55.86
CA ALA A 14 1.39 -16.27 54.68
C ALA A 14 2.36 -15.84 53.59
N ARG A 15 3.27 -16.73 53.22
CA ARG A 15 3.99 -16.67 51.97
C ARG A 15 3.52 -17.82 51.08
N LEU A 16 3.26 -17.45 49.84
CA LEU A 16 3.33 -18.25 48.61
C LEU A 16 2.03 -18.94 48.15
N SER A 17 1.69 -18.55 46.91
CA SER A 17 1.10 -19.37 45.86
C SER A 17 -0.40 -19.21 45.61
N ALA A 18 -0.74 -18.27 44.72
CA ALA A 18 -1.69 -18.50 43.62
C ALA A 18 -1.60 -17.33 42.62
N ALA A 19 -0.48 -17.24 41.91
CA ALA A 19 -0.35 -16.38 40.74
C ALA A 19 -1.11 -17.02 39.56
N CYS A 20 -2.40 -16.68 39.42
CA CYS A 20 -3.19 -17.00 38.23
C CYS A 20 -4.21 -15.89 38.01
N LEU A 21 -3.83 -14.85 37.28
CA LEU A 21 -4.79 -14.10 36.46
C LEU A 21 -4.11 -13.69 35.16
N ALA A 22 -4.42 -14.50 34.17
CA ALA A 22 -4.15 -14.28 32.77
C ALA A 22 -4.72 -12.93 32.33
N VAL A 23 -3.84 -12.02 31.92
CA VAL A 23 -4.16 -11.04 30.90
C VAL A 23 -3.26 -11.39 29.73
N ALA A 24 -3.71 -12.38 28.96
CA ALA A 24 -3.09 -12.77 27.71
C ALA A 24 -3.04 -11.54 26.80
N ALA A 25 -1.85 -11.30 26.26
CA ALA A 25 -1.54 -10.19 25.39
C ALA A 25 -2.52 -10.11 24.22
N LEU A 26 -3.28 -9.01 24.15
CA LEU A 26 -3.76 -8.50 22.88
C LEU A 26 -2.57 -7.89 22.13
N ALA A 27 -1.64 -8.74 21.67
CA ALA A 27 -0.76 -8.38 20.56
C ALA A 27 -1.63 -8.45 19.30
N GLY A 28 -2.37 -7.38 19.05
CA GLY A 28 -3.12 -7.21 17.81
C GLY A 28 -2.19 -7.47 16.63
N CYS A 29 -2.55 -8.45 15.81
CA CYS A 29 -1.84 -8.78 14.58
C CYS A 29 -1.94 -7.58 13.63
N ALA A 30 -0.97 -6.66 13.71
CA ALA A 30 -0.62 -5.84 12.57
C ALA A 30 0.04 -6.77 11.56
N SER A 31 -0.77 -7.50 10.78
CA SER A 31 -0.32 -8.32 9.66
C SER A 31 0.14 -7.41 8.53
N ALA A 32 1.31 -6.80 8.73
CA ALA A 32 2.06 -6.15 7.67
C ALA A 32 2.70 -7.26 6.82
N GLY A 33 1.91 -7.82 5.90
CA GLY A 33 2.45 -8.66 4.83
C GLY A 33 3.51 -7.90 4.02
N PRO A 34 4.30 -8.58 3.18
CA PRO A 34 5.38 -7.95 2.42
C PRO A 34 4.86 -6.75 1.61
N LYS A 35 5.30 -5.55 1.98
CA LYS A 35 4.98 -4.34 1.23
C LYS A 35 5.89 -4.32 0.00
N LEU A 36 5.31 -4.46 -1.19
CA LEU A 36 6.08 -4.29 -2.42
C LEU A 36 6.74 -2.90 -2.41
N ASP A 37 8.01 -2.85 -2.79
CA ASP A 37 8.64 -1.58 -3.10
C ASP A 37 8.01 -0.95 -4.36
N ASP A 38 8.31 0.32 -4.62
CA ASP A 38 7.70 1.04 -5.74
C ASP A 38 8.12 0.48 -7.10
N ALA A 39 9.33 -0.07 -7.22
CA ALA A 39 9.81 -0.68 -8.46
C ALA A 39 9.04 -1.98 -8.78
N GLN A 40 8.79 -2.81 -7.78
CA GLN A 40 7.96 -4.01 -7.87
C GLN A 40 6.51 -3.66 -8.20
N ARG A 41 5.95 -2.61 -7.58
CA ARG A 41 4.60 -2.12 -7.91
C ARG A 41 4.52 -1.64 -9.35
N LEU A 42 5.50 -0.88 -9.82
CA LEU A 42 5.56 -0.44 -11.22
C LEU A 42 5.68 -1.62 -12.19
N ALA A 43 6.52 -2.61 -11.87
CA ALA A 43 6.64 -3.83 -12.66
C ALA A 43 5.31 -4.60 -12.75
N LEU A 44 4.57 -4.73 -11.64
CA LEU A 44 3.24 -5.35 -11.62
C LEU A 44 2.27 -4.61 -12.56
N TYR A 45 2.26 -3.27 -12.55
CA TYR A 45 1.41 -2.50 -13.44
C TYR A 45 1.79 -2.68 -14.90
N ARG A 46 3.09 -2.70 -15.23
CA ARG A 46 3.60 -2.94 -16.59
C ARG A 46 3.21 -4.33 -17.11
N GLN A 47 3.26 -5.36 -16.27
CA GLN A 47 2.85 -6.73 -16.64
C GLN A 47 1.37 -6.83 -17.02
N HIS A 48 0.54 -5.95 -16.45
CA HIS A 48 -0.90 -5.86 -16.74
C HIS A 48 -1.25 -4.67 -17.63
N ALA A 49 -0.26 -4.11 -18.34
CA ALA A 49 -0.46 -3.03 -19.28
C ALA A 49 -0.45 -3.58 -20.72
N GLY A 50 -1.30 -2.99 -21.56
CA GLY A 50 -1.27 -3.21 -23.00
C GLY A 50 -0.14 -2.43 -23.68
N ALA A 51 -0.11 -2.48 -25.01
CA ALA A 51 0.83 -1.69 -25.79
C ALA A 51 0.66 -0.17 -25.52
N PRO A 52 1.76 0.61 -25.54
CA PRO A 52 1.67 2.05 -25.43
C PRO A 52 0.75 2.66 -26.50
N VAL A 53 -0.01 3.68 -26.11
CA VAL A 53 -0.92 4.43 -27.00
C VAL A 53 -0.54 5.91 -26.98
N ASP A 54 -0.89 6.64 -28.05
CA ASP A 54 -0.57 8.06 -28.15
C ASP A 54 -1.43 8.94 -27.24
N SER A 55 -2.67 8.52 -26.96
CA SER A 55 -3.60 9.31 -26.16
C SER A 55 -4.76 8.48 -25.63
N PHE A 56 -5.50 9.06 -24.67
CA PHE A 56 -6.81 8.56 -24.26
C PHE A 56 -7.81 9.70 -24.05
N GLN A 57 -9.08 9.40 -24.30
CA GLN A 57 -10.19 10.31 -24.01
C GLN A 57 -10.80 10.00 -22.63
N TYR A 58 -11.11 11.05 -21.89
CA TYR A 58 -11.93 11.02 -20.68
C TYR A 58 -12.81 12.28 -20.63
N PHE A 59 -13.97 12.17 -19.98
CA PHE A 59 -14.96 13.25 -19.99
C PHE A 59 -14.91 14.07 -18.68
N GLY A 60 -13.72 14.61 -18.40
CA GLY A 60 -13.49 15.54 -17.28
C GLY A 60 -13.49 14.92 -15.88
N ARG A 61 -13.77 13.61 -15.75
CA ARG A 61 -13.74 12.91 -14.46
C ARG A 61 -12.58 11.93 -14.37
N ILE A 62 -11.80 12.09 -13.32
CA ILE A 62 -10.78 11.13 -12.87
C ILE A 62 -11.35 10.49 -11.60
N ASP A 63 -11.54 9.18 -11.63
CA ASP A 63 -12.15 8.41 -10.54
C ASP A 63 -11.12 8.02 -9.46
N GLY A 64 -9.83 8.11 -9.78
CA GLY A 64 -8.75 7.85 -8.83
C GLY A 64 -7.40 7.80 -9.50
N TRP A 65 -6.36 7.83 -8.68
CA TRP A 65 -4.98 7.66 -9.12
C TRP A 65 -4.16 6.96 -8.03
N THR A 66 -3.01 6.44 -8.40
CA THR A 66 -2.11 5.76 -7.46
C THR A 66 -0.66 6.00 -7.88
N PRO A 67 0.19 6.58 -7.02
CA PRO A 67 1.61 6.74 -7.34
C PRO A 67 2.31 5.39 -7.37
N LEU A 68 3.26 5.25 -8.30
CA LEU A 68 4.14 4.09 -8.47
C LEU A 68 5.58 4.60 -8.43
N GLY A 69 5.98 5.04 -7.22
CA GLY A 69 7.16 5.86 -7.02
C GLY A 69 6.96 7.29 -7.51
N ASP A 70 8.07 7.93 -7.90
CA ASP A 70 8.12 9.31 -8.39
C ASP A 70 8.05 9.41 -9.93
N SER A 71 8.12 8.31 -10.66
CA SER A 71 8.26 8.31 -12.12
C SER A 71 7.06 7.75 -12.88
N ALA A 72 6.05 7.23 -12.17
CA ALA A 72 4.84 6.70 -12.80
C ALA A 72 3.63 6.74 -11.86
N LEU A 73 2.44 6.62 -12.45
CA LEU A 73 1.19 6.51 -11.73
C LEU A 73 0.15 5.70 -12.52
N GLY A 74 -0.73 5.01 -11.80
CA GLY A 74 -1.99 4.53 -12.36
C GLY A 74 -3.05 5.63 -12.30
N LEU A 75 -3.83 5.80 -13.38
CA LEU A 75 -4.89 6.80 -13.48
C LEU A 75 -6.21 6.13 -13.93
N TRP A 76 -7.27 6.28 -13.14
CA TRP A 76 -8.61 5.73 -13.43
C TRP A 76 -9.52 6.83 -13.95
N THR A 77 -10.13 6.61 -15.11
CA THR A 77 -11.07 7.57 -15.73
C THR A 77 -12.53 7.18 -15.53
N LYS A 78 -12.79 5.90 -15.26
CA LYS A 78 -14.10 5.34 -14.89
C LYS A 78 -13.92 3.93 -14.29
N PRO A 79 -14.97 3.28 -13.74
CA PRO A 79 -14.87 1.90 -13.30
C PRO A 79 -14.43 0.97 -14.44
N GLY A 80 -13.37 0.20 -14.22
CA GLY A 80 -12.84 -0.76 -15.20
C GLY A 80 -11.97 -0.15 -16.30
N GLN A 81 -11.72 1.17 -16.31
CA GLN A 81 -10.83 1.81 -17.27
C GLN A 81 -9.75 2.61 -16.56
N ALA A 82 -8.49 2.24 -16.82
CA ALA A 82 -7.33 2.91 -16.27
C ALA A 82 -6.15 2.90 -17.23
N TYR A 83 -5.19 3.78 -16.97
CA TYR A 83 -3.96 3.92 -17.73
C TYR A 83 -2.77 3.99 -16.77
N LEU A 84 -1.70 3.30 -17.11
CA LEU A 84 -0.37 3.56 -16.55
C LEU A 84 0.21 4.74 -17.30
N LEU A 85 0.47 5.82 -16.57
CA LEU A 85 1.18 6.98 -17.06
C LEU A 85 2.62 6.89 -16.54
N GLU A 86 3.56 6.78 -17.45
CA GLU A 86 4.97 6.91 -17.12
C GLU A 86 5.43 8.32 -17.46
N LEU A 87 6.18 8.92 -16.56
CA LEU A 87 6.61 10.30 -16.63
C LEU A 87 8.04 10.39 -17.15
N ARG A 88 8.37 11.54 -17.74
CA ARG A 88 9.72 11.83 -18.17
C ARG A 88 10.57 12.18 -16.94
N GLY A 89 11.35 11.21 -16.48
CA GLY A 89 12.18 11.34 -15.29
C GLY A 89 11.38 11.28 -13.99
N SER A 90 12.00 11.66 -12.88
CA SER A 90 11.34 11.75 -11.59
C SER A 90 10.45 12.99 -11.49
N CYS A 91 9.28 12.82 -10.88
CA CYS A 91 8.31 13.86 -10.60
C CYS A 91 8.34 14.17 -9.11
N GLN A 92 8.89 15.34 -8.78
CA GLN A 92 9.10 15.72 -7.39
C GLN A 92 7.77 15.72 -6.61
N GLY A 93 7.72 14.88 -5.58
CA GLY A 93 6.61 14.79 -4.63
C GLY A 93 5.36 14.07 -5.09
N LEU A 94 5.44 13.32 -6.20
CA LEU A 94 4.33 12.49 -6.67
C LEU A 94 3.98 11.35 -5.69
N ASP A 95 4.97 10.74 -5.06
CA ASP A 95 4.87 9.62 -4.13
C ASP A 95 4.09 9.96 -2.84
N PHE A 96 4.17 11.22 -2.41
CA PHE A 96 3.45 11.73 -1.23
C PHE A 96 2.32 12.72 -1.56
N ALA A 97 2.04 12.94 -2.86
CA ALA A 97 1.02 13.86 -3.30
C ALA A 97 -0.38 13.46 -2.79
N GLN A 98 -1.13 14.42 -2.29
CA GLN A 98 -2.52 14.22 -1.86
C GLN A 98 -3.51 14.43 -3.01
N ALA A 99 -3.12 15.24 -3.99
CA ALA A 99 -3.91 15.52 -5.17
C ALA A 99 -2.97 15.78 -6.36
N ILE A 100 -3.48 15.49 -7.55
CA ILE A 100 -2.81 15.79 -8.82
C ILE A 100 -3.82 16.44 -9.77
N SER A 101 -3.30 17.18 -10.75
CA SER A 101 -4.02 17.52 -11.96
C SER A 101 -3.34 16.88 -13.16
N VAL A 102 -4.12 16.51 -14.16
CA VAL A 102 -3.62 16.00 -15.44
C VAL A 102 -4.09 16.96 -16.51
N THR A 103 -3.14 17.57 -17.22
CA THR A 103 -3.48 18.46 -18.33
C THR A 103 -4.12 17.66 -19.45
N ASN A 104 -5.01 18.30 -20.20
CA ASN A 104 -5.68 17.67 -21.33
C ASN A 104 -6.08 18.73 -22.35
N GLN A 105 -6.41 18.27 -23.55
CA GLN A 105 -6.99 19.07 -24.61
C GLN A 105 -8.36 18.48 -24.95
N MET A 106 -9.43 19.21 -24.62
CA MET A 106 -10.82 18.78 -24.90
C MET A 106 -11.13 17.37 -24.39
N GLY A 107 -10.69 17.04 -23.17
CA GLY A 107 -10.87 15.73 -22.55
C GLY A 107 -9.93 14.65 -23.08
N ARG A 108 -8.91 15.00 -23.86
CA ARG A 108 -7.89 14.05 -24.35
C ARG A 108 -6.55 14.32 -23.71
N VAL A 109 -5.92 13.27 -23.19
CA VAL A 109 -4.55 13.32 -22.68
C VAL A 109 -3.64 12.67 -23.70
N HIS A 110 -2.61 13.39 -24.12
CA HIS A 110 -1.61 12.97 -25.10
C HIS A 110 -0.27 12.71 -24.45
N GLN A 111 0.39 11.62 -24.83
CA GLN A 111 1.77 11.38 -24.43
C GLN A 111 2.67 12.53 -24.93
N ARG A 112 3.74 12.83 -24.18
CA ARG A 112 4.78 13.83 -24.46
C ARG A 112 4.33 15.29 -24.47
N PHE A 113 3.03 15.57 -24.52
CA PHE A 113 2.47 16.92 -24.56
C PHE A 113 1.79 17.30 -23.24
N ASP A 114 1.00 16.37 -22.70
CA ASP A 114 0.31 16.54 -21.43
C ASP A 114 1.18 16.17 -20.24
N LYS A 115 0.78 16.67 -19.07
CA LYS A 115 1.60 16.73 -17.87
C LYS A 115 0.78 16.35 -16.65
N VAL A 116 1.44 15.74 -15.68
CA VAL A 116 0.94 15.58 -14.32
C VAL A 116 1.48 16.74 -13.49
N VAL A 117 0.59 17.38 -12.73
CA VAL A 117 0.93 18.48 -11.83
C VAL A 117 0.56 18.05 -10.41
N VAL A 118 1.54 17.95 -9.53
CA VAL A 118 1.30 17.68 -8.10
C VAL A 118 0.66 18.92 -7.46
N LEU A 119 -0.48 18.73 -6.80
CA LEU A 119 -1.23 19.79 -6.13
C LEU A 119 -0.94 19.78 -4.63
N ASP A 120 0.21 20.32 -4.25
CA ASP A 120 0.61 20.48 -2.85
C ASP A 120 0.47 21.94 -2.38
N ARG A 121 0.99 22.28 -1.19
CA ARG A 121 0.98 23.66 -0.65
C ARG A 121 2.18 24.50 -1.10
N GLN A 122 3.09 23.96 -1.91
CA GLN A 122 4.28 24.69 -2.35
C GLN A 122 3.92 25.78 -3.37
N SER A 123 4.68 26.87 -3.36
CA SER A 123 4.44 28.04 -4.22
C SER A 123 4.76 27.78 -5.70
N ILE A 124 5.61 26.79 -6.01
CA ILE A 124 6.02 26.47 -7.38
C ILE A 124 5.46 25.10 -7.76
N LYS A 125 4.65 25.05 -8.82
CA LYS A 125 4.16 23.80 -9.40
C LYS A 125 5.06 23.40 -10.56
N MET A 126 5.89 22.39 -10.37
CA MET A 126 6.68 21.83 -11.46
C MET A 126 5.88 20.77 -12.20
N PRO A 127 5.66 20.92 -13.53
CA PRO A 127 4.90 19.95 -14.28
C PRO A 127 5.77 18.77 -14.72
N CYS A 128 5.24 17.57 -14.60
CA CYS A 128 5.90 16.32 -14.96
C CYS A 128 5.33 15.82 -16.29
N PHE A 129 6.12 15.85 -17.35
CA PHE A 129 5.65 15.45 -18.68
C PHE A 129 5.34 13.96 -18.73
N ILE A 130 4.21 13.59 -19.32
CA ILE A 130 3.87 12.20 -19.59
C ILE A 130 4.78 11.73 -20.73
N ASP A 131 5.47 10.61 -20.59
CA ASP A 131 6.30 10.03 -21.64
C ASP A 131 5.59 8.91 -22.38
N ARG A 132 4.94 8.01 -21.64
CA ARG A 132 4.17 6.89 -22.19
C ARG A 132 2.82 6.75 -21.51
N ILE A 133 1.85 6.28 -22.27
CA ILE A 133 0.50 5.95 -21.81
C ILE A 133 0.26 4.48 -22.16
N LEU A 134 -0.03 3.65 -21.17
CA LEU A 134 -0.33 2.24 -21.39
C LEU A 134 -1.71 1.91 -20.82
N PRO A 135 -2.67 1.39 -21.62
CA PRO A 135 -3.96 0.94 -21.10
C PRO A 135 -3.76 -0.21 -20.11
N LEU A 136 -4.45 -0.20 -18.97
CA LEU A 136 -4.37 -1.25 -17.97
C LEU A 136 -5.49 -2.28 -18.13
N ASP A 137 -5.16 -3.56 -18.03
CA ASP A 137 -6.13 -4.60 -17.71
C ASP A 137 -6.49 -4.49 -16.22
N VAL A 138 -7.51 -3.67 -15.93
CA VAL A 138 -7.95 -3.39 -14.57
C VAL A 138 -8.42 -4.65 -13.84
N LYS A 139 -8.97 -5.64 -14.56
CA LYS A 139 -9.47 -6.87 -13.94
C LYS A 139 -8.30 -7.74 -13.51
N ALA A 140 -7.33 -7.97 -14.40
CA ALA A 140 -6.13 -8.76 -14.11
C ALA A 140 -5.27 -8.09 -13.03
N LEU A 141 -5.05 -6.78 -13.13
CA LEU A 141 -4.28 -6.03 -12.14
C LEU A 141 -4.89 -6.13 -10.73
N LYS A 142 -6.22 -5.94 -10.62
CA LYS A 142 -6.91 -6.06 -9.33
C LYS A 142 -6.85 -7.49 -8.78
N GLN A 143 -6.85 -8.51 -9.65
CA GLN A 143 -6.70 -9.90 -9.22
C GLN A 143 -5.30 -10.14 -8.66
N ALA A 144 -4.25 -9.78 -9.40
CA ALA A 144 -2.88 -9.95 -8.94
C ALA A 144 -2.59 -9.20 -7.62
N GLN A 145 -3.13 -7.99 -7.45
CA GLN A 145 -3.05 -7.25 -6.19
C GLN A 145 -3.78 -7.95 -5.03
N ARG A 146 -4.87 -8.67 -5.29
CA ARG A 146 -5.56 -9.47 -4.26
C ARG A 146 -4.71 -10.67 -3.87
N ASP A 147 -4.18 -11.38 -4.85
CA ASP A 147 -3.38 -12.58 -4.63
C ASP A 147 -2.11 -12.27 -3.80
N LEU A 148 -1.43 -11.15 -4.11
CA LEU A 148 -0.29 -10.66 -3.32
C LEU A 148 -0.68 -10.35 -1.86
N ARG A 149 -1.84 -9.73 -1.65
CA ARG A 149 -2.34 -9.44 -0.30
C ARG A 149 -2.68 -10.72 0.46
N SER A 150 -3.33 -11.67 -0.19
CA SER A 150 -3.69 -12.96 0.42
C SER A 150 -2.47 -13.79 0.78
N ALA A 151 -1.46 -13.84 -0.10
CA ALA A 151 -0.20 -14.54 0.15
C ALA A 151 0.56 -13.97 1.35
N GLY A 152 0.56 -12.64 1.53
CA GLY A 152 1.17 -11.99 2.70
C GLY A 152 0.41 -12.17 4.02
N THR A 153 -0.83 -12.69 3.97
CA THR A 153 -1.68 -12.91 5.16
C THR A 153 -1.79 -14.38 5.58
N MET A 154 -1.19 -15.32 4.84
CA MET A 154 -1.19 -16.73 5.22
C MET A 154 -0.02 -17.01 6.18
N PRO A 155 -0.25 -17.49 7.42
CA PRO A 155 0.83 -18.00 8.25
C PRO A 155 1.45 -19.22 7.58
N GLU A 156 2.78 -19.25 7.53
CA GLU A 156 3.57 -20.40 7.10
C GLU A 156 3.32 -21.54 8.11
N GLU A 157 2.36 -22.41 7.79
CA GLU A 157 2.06 -23.58 8.60
C GLU A 157 3.27 -24.52 8.55
N SER A 158 4.03 -24.52 9.66
CA SER A 158 5.10 -25.48 9.92
C SER A 158 4.50 -26.90 9.92
N LYS A 159 4.79 -27.62 8.83
CA LYS A 159 4.43 -29.03 8.59
C LYS A 159 5.15 -29.95 9.61
N PRO A 160 4.55 -31.09 10.02
CA PRO A 160 4.66 -31.66 11.37
C PRO A 160 5.97 -32.40 11.66
#